data_AF-A0A0G0LEM6-F1
#
_entry.id   AF-A0A0G0LEM6-F1
#
_cell.length_a   1.000
_cell.length_b   1.000
_cell.length_c   1.000
_cell.angle_alpha   90.00
_cell.angle_beta   90.00
_cell.angle_gamma   90.00
#
_symmetry.space_group_name_H-M   'P 1'
#
loop_
_entity.id
_entity.type
_entity.pdbx_description
1 polymer ?
#
loop_
_entity_poly.entity_id
_entity_poly.type
_entity_poly.pdbx_seq_one_letter_code
_entity_poly.pdbx_strand_id
1 'polypeptide(L)'
;KSYASFFRILFNASYLNKDTSEKALKLLSQTKYDQGIVKGVADPLISVSNKFGERTYLETGERQLHDCGIVYAPAKPYLLCIMTRGSNFPLMEKIINDVSSLVFQTVNSQI
;
A
#
# COMPACT_ATOMS: atom_id res chain seq x y z
N LYS A 1 -6.43 -9.89 5.65
CA LYS A 1 -7.63 -9.67 4.80
C LYS A 1 -8.49 -8.47 5.25
N SER A 2 -8.82 -8.33 6.54
CA SER A 2 -9.74 -7.27 7.02
C SER A 2 -9.25 -5.83 6.80
N TYR A 3 -7.95 -5.55 6.90
CA TYR A 3 -7.48 -4.18 6.66
C TYR A 3 -7.60 -3.75 5.18
N ALA A 4 -7.32 -4.66 4.27
CA ALA A 4 -7.41 -4.42 2.82
C ALA A 4 -8.85 -4.07 2.39
N SER A 5 -9.88 -4.56 3.11
CA SER A 5 -11.26 -4.26 2.75
C SER A 5 -11.64 -2.79 2.94
N PHE A 6 -10.95 -2.02 3.79
CA PHE A 6 -11.19 -0.57 3.91
C PHE A 6 -10.91 0.15 2.59
N PHE A 7 -9.81 -0.18 1.92
CA PHE A 7 -9.50 0.38 0.61
C PHE A 7 -10.52 -0.02 -0.45
N ARG A 8 -11.00 -1.27 -0.44
CA ARG A 8 -12.07 -1.71 -1.33
C ARG A 8 -13.39 -0.97 -1.08
N ILE A 9 -13.73 -0.70 0.18
CA ILE A 9 -14.92 0.07 0.57
C ILE A 9 -14.82 1.51 0.05
N LEU A 10 -13.66 2.15 0.22
CA LEU A 10 -13.41 3.50 -0.29
C LEU A 10 -13.45 3.53 -1.82
N PHE A 11 -12.77 2.60 -2.50
CA PHE A 11 -12.74 2.54 -3.96
C PHE A 11 -14.14 2.37 -4.57
N ASN A 12 -14.98 1.55 -3.95
CA ASN A 12 -16.33 1.28 -4.43
C ASN A 12 -17.38 2.24 -3.86
N ALA A 13 -17.00 3.21 -3.01
CA ALA A 13 -17.91 4.09 -2.28
C ALA A 13 -19.09 3.34 -1.61
N SER A 14 -18.79 2.19 -0.98
CA SER A 14 -19.82 1.28 -0.46
C SER A 14 -20.20 1.54 1.01
N TYR A 15 -19.65 2.58 1.63
CA TYR A 15 -19.97 3.00 3.01
C TYR A 15 -20.11 4.51 3.10
N LEU A 16 -19.14 5.26 2.55
CA LEU A 16 -19.23 6.70 2.35
C LEU A 16 -19.75 6.99 0.94
N ASN A 17 -20.30 8.19 0.73
CA ASN A 17 -20.64 8.64 -0.62
C ASN A 17 -19.38 8.80 -1.51
N LYS A 18 -19.59 8.98 -2.82
CA LYS A 18 -18.52 9.10 -3.81
C LYS A 18 -17.53 10.21 -3.46
N ASP A 19 -18.01 11.42 -3.23
CA ASP A 19 -17.16 12.60 -2.98
C ASP A 19 -16.28 12.43 -1.73
N THR A 20 -16.83 11.85 -0.66
CA THR A 20 -16.08 11.63 0.58
C THR A 20 -15.09 10.48 0.43
N SER A 21 -15.46 9.44 -0.31
CA SER A 21 -14.58 8.32 -0.64
C SER A 21 -13.38 8.78 -1.50
N GLU A 22 -13.63 9.56 -2.53
CA GLU A 22 -12.59 10.17 -3.38
C GLU A 22 -11.70 11.12 -2.57
N LYS A 23 -12.29 11.93 -1.69
CA LYS A 23 -11.51 12.80 -0.78
C LYS A 23 -10.58 12.00 0.13
N ALA A 24 -11.06 10.89 0.70
CA ALA A 24 -10.24 10.02 1.54
C ALA A 24 -9.10 9.38 0.74
N LEU A 25 -9.37 8.85 -0.45
CA LEU A 25 -8.36 8.29 -1.34
C LEU A 25 -7.33 9.35 -1.77
N LYS A 26 -7.77 10.57 -2.09
CA LYS A 26 -6.89 11.69 -2.43
C LYS A 26 -5.95 12.07 -1.29
N LEU A 27 -6.40 11.99 -0.03
CA LEU A 27 -5.52 12.22 1.12
C LEU A 27 -4.51 11.08 1.27
N LEU A 28 -4.93 9.83 1.05
CA LEU A 28 -4.05 8.67 1.08
C LEU A 28 -3.01 8.69 -0.04
N SER A 29 -3.34 9.27 -1.20
CA SER A 29 -2.40 9.43 -2.31
C SER A 29 -1.35 10.52 -2.10
N GLN A 30 -1.43 11.26 -1.00
CA GLN A 30 -0.47 12.30 -0.61
C GLN A 30 0.49 11.82 0.49
N THR A 31 0.46 10.52 0.83
CA THR A 31 1.40 9.91 1.76
C THR A 31 2.84 10.14 1.30
N LYS A 32 3.67 10.72 2.18
CA LYS A 32 5.08 11.05 1.88
C LYS A 32 6.05 9.89 2.08
N TYR A 33 5.62 8.84 2.76
CA TYR A 33 6.45 7.66 2.98
C TYR A 33 6.57 6.87 1.67
N ASP A 34 7.79 6.81 1.15
CA ASP A 34 8.10 6.31 -0.19
C ASP A 34 8.94 5.02 -0.16
N GLN A 35 9.15 4.41 1.02
CA GLN A 35 9.93 3.16 1.18
C GLN A 35 9.07 1.89 1.19
N GLY A 36 7.76 2.02 0.90
CA GLY A 36 6.79 0.92 0.84
C GLY A 36 6.31 0.61 -0.58
N ILE A 37 5.00 0.38 -0.76
CA ILE A 37 4.39 -0.03 -2.03
C ILE A 37 4.82 0.88 -3.20
N VAL A 38 4.86 2.19 -2.97
CA VAL A 38 5.26 3.23 -3.94
C VAL A 38 6.63 2.94 -4.57
N LYS A 39 7.61 2.52 -3.75
CA LYS A 39 8.96 2.22 -4.24
C LYS A 39 9.01 1.03 -5.19
N GLY A 40 8.19 0.02 -4.92
CA GLY A 40 8.11 -1.17 -5.77
C GLY A 40 7.41 -0.93 -7.10
N VAL A 41 6.50 0.05 -7.17
CA VAL A 41 5.90 0.49 -8.44
C VAL A 41 6.93 1.24 -9.30
N ALA A 42 7.76 2.08 -8.66
CA ALA A 42 8.88 2.79 -9.27
C ALA A 42 8.55 3.63 -10.53
N ASP A 43 7.29 4.04 -10.68
CA ASP A 43 6.82 4.88 -11.79
C ASP A 43 6.13 6.15 -11.24
N PRO A 44 6.70 7.35 -11.48
CA PRO A 44 6.15 8.61 -10.96
C PRO A 44 4.81 9.01 -11.59
N LEU A 45 4.41 8.40 -12.71
CA LEU A 45 3.12 8.66 -13.37
C LEU A 45 1.99 7.83 -12.74
N ILE A 46 2.32 6.81 -11.95
CA ILE A 46 1.34 5.93 -11.32
C ILE A 46 1.05 6.40 -9.91
N SER A 47 -0.17 6.88 -9.70
CA SER A 47 -0.66 7.24 -8.37
C SER A 47 -0.87 6.00 -7.51
N VAL A 48 -0.62 6.14 -6.21
CA VAL A 48 -0.87 5.11 -5.21
C VAL A 48 -1.56 5.76 -4.01
N SER A 49 -2.77 5.31 -3.68
CA SER A 49 -3.45 5.69 -2.44
C SER A 49 -3.09 4.67 -1.36
N ASN A 50 -2.16 4.99 -0.45
CA ASN A 50 -1.70 4.05 0.58
C ASN A 50 -1.71 4.60 2.01
N LYS A 51 -1.67 3.67 2.96
CA LYS A 51 -1.44 3.93 4.38
C LYS A 51 -0.40 2.96 4.92
N PHE A 52 0.75 3.50 5.29
CA PHE A 52 1.76 2.77 6.04
C PHE A 52 1.51 2.84 7.55
N GLY A 53 2.08 1.90 8.30
CA GLY A 53 2.09 1.93 9.76
C GLY A 53 3.26 1.13 10.30
N GLU A 54 3.95 1.70 11.28
CA GLU A 54 5.06 1.05 11.98
C GLU A 54 4.79 0.95 13.48
N ARG A 55 5.40 -0.05 14.12
CA ARG A 55 5.38 -0.19 15.58
C ARG A 55 6.68 -0.82 16.05
N THR A 56 7.21 -0.33 17.16
CA THR A 56 8.31 -0.97 17.89
C THR A 56 7.83 -1.32 19.30
N TYR A 57 8.00 -2.58 19.71
CA TYR A 57 7.73 -3.06 21.05
C TYR A 57 9.03 -3.03 21.86
N LEU A 58 9.13 -2.10 22.81
CA LEU A 58 10.38 -1.87 23.56
C LEU A 58 10.80 -3.07 24.41
N GLU A 59 9.84 -3.82 24.95
CA GLU A 59 10.09 -4.98 25.82
C GLU A 59 10.68 -6.18 25.06
N THR A 60 10.25 -6.39 23.81
CA THR A 60 10.64 -7.56 23.02
C THR A 60 11.64 -7.23 21.91
N GLY A 61 11.80 -5.95 21.58
CA GLY A 61 12.51 -5.51 20.39
C GLY A 61 11.77 -5.83 19.07
N GLU A 62 10.56 -6.38 19.12
CA GLU A 62 9.76 -6.67 17.92
C GLU A 62 9.41 -5.36 17.21
N ARG A 63 9.53 -5.37 15.89
CA ARG A 63 9.11 -4.30 15.00
C ARG A 63 8.09 -4.82 14.01
N GLN A 64 7.18 -3.94 13.63
CA GLN A 64 6.20 -4.19 12.59
C GLN A 64 6.22 -3.05 11.60
N LEU A 65 6.10 -3.37 10.32
CA LEU A 65 5.96 -2.42 9.24
C LEU A 65 4.93 -2.96 8.26
N HIS A 66 3.89 -2.16 8.03
CA HIS A 66 2.76 -2.52 7.18
C HIS A 66 2.55 -1.42 6.15
N ASP A 67 2.20 -1.81 4.93
CA ASP A 67 1.75 -0.88 3.91
C ASP A 67 0.62 -1.49 3.10
N CYS A 68 -0.44 -0.72 2.91
CA CYS A 68 -1.67 -1.13 2.26
C CYS A 68 -2.15 0.01 1.38
N GLY A 69 -2.55 -0.31 0.15
CA GLY A 69 -3.00 0.72 -0.77
C GLY A 69 -3.59 0.20 -2.08
N ILE A 70 -4.09 1.14 -2.85
CA ILE A 70 -4.55 0.93 -4.22
C ILE A 70 -3.51 1.53 -5.15
N VAL A 71 -3.01 0.71 -6.07
CA VAL A 71 -2.15 1.15 -7.15
C VAL A 71 -3.01 1.37 -8.38
N TYR A 72 -3.01 2.58 -8.93
CA TYR A 72 -3.81 2.93 -10.11
C TYR A 72 -3.03 2.63 -11.40
N ALA A 73 -2.63 1.37 -11.58
CA ALA A 73 -1.94 0.92 -12.79
C ALA A 73 -2.85 1.12 -14.02
N PRO A 74 -2.31 1.60 -15.17
CA PRO A 74 -3.12 2.03 -16.32
C PRO A 74 -4.09 0.97 -16.85
N ALA A 75 -3.66 -0.29 -16.88
CA ALA A 75 -4.49 -1.37 -17.40
C ALA A 75 -5.55 -1.84 -16.40
N LYS A 76 -5.15 -2.01 -15.13
CA LYS A 76 -6.03 -2.50 -14.09
C LYS A 76 -5.55 -2.04 -12.71
N PRO A 77 -6.31 -1.14 -12.05
CA PRO A 77 -6.05 -0.82 -10.66
C PRO A 77 -6.14 -2.06 -9.78
N TYR A 78 -5.26 -2.18 -8.80
CA TYR A 78 -5.23 -3.31 -7.89
C TYR A 78 -4.99 -2.88 -6.45
N LEU A 79 -5.48 -3.71 -5.53
CA LEU A 79 -5.33 -3.56 -4.09
C LEU A 79 -4.17 -4.45 -3.62
N LEU A 80 -3.22 -3.86 -2.89
CA LEU A 80 -2.09 -4.57 -2.31
C LEU A 80 -1.96 -4.23 -0.83
N CYS A 81 -1.71 -5.25 -0.02
CA CYS A 81 -1.50 -5.11 1.42
C CYS A 81 -0.39 -6.05 1.85
N ILE A 82 0.72 -5.50 2.31
CA ILE A 82 1.88 -6.25 2.77
C ILE A 82 2.11 -5.89 4.23
N MET A 83 2.15 -6.91 5.07
CA MET A 83 2.32 -6.78 6.51
C MET A 83 3.55 -7.56 6.92
N THR A 84 4.50 -6.90 7.57
CA THR A 84 5.76 -7.50 8.00
C THR A 84 5.93 -7.38 9.50
N ARG A 85 6.67 -8.35 10.06
CA ARG A 85 7.06 -8.42 11.46
C ARG A 85 8.50 -8.91 11.52
N GLY A 86 9.33 -8.28 12.33
CA GLY A 86 10.74 -8.64 12.46
C GLY A 86 11.45 -7.73 13.45
N SER A 87 12.74 -7.48 13.24
CA SER A 87 13.56 -6.63 14.11
C SER A 87 14.35 -5.56 13.35
N ASN A 88 14.22 -5.51 12.02
CA ASN A 88 15.03 -4.67 11.14
C ASN A 88 14.15 -3.98 10.09
N PHE A 89 13.96 -2.65 10.22
CA PHE A 89 13.14 -1.86 9.28
C PHE A 89 13.65 -1.91 7.84
N PRO A 90 14.94 -1.66 7.55
CA PRO A 90 15.47 -1.76 6.18
C PRO A 90 15.15 -3.09 5.48
N LEU A 91 15.25 -4.22 6.20
CA LEU A 91 14.89 -5.52 5.63
C LEU A 91 13.38 -5.63 5.36
N MET A 92 12.55 -5.15 6.29
CA MET A 92 11.09 -5.13 6.15
C MET A 92 10.64 -4.23 4.98
N GLU A 93 11.24 -3.06 4.83
CA GLU A 93 11.05 -2.17 3.68
C GLU A 93 11.41 -2.89 2.39
N LYS A 94 12.59 -3.53 2.33
CA LYS A 94 13.01 -4.30 1.16
C LYS A 94 11.98 -5.37 0.78
N ILE A 95 11.47 -6.12 1.75
CA ILE A 95 10.45 -7.16 1.50
C ILE A 95 9.17 -6.54 0.93
N ILE A 96 8.69 -5.42 1.48
CA ILE A 96 7.51 -4.72 0.96
C ILE A 96 7.74 -4.27 -0.49
N ASN A 97 8.92 -3.73 -0.78
CA ASN A 97 9.30 -3.23 -2.10
C ASN A 97 9.37 -4.36 -3.13
N ASP A 98 10.07 -5.45 -2.80
CA ASP A 98 10.25 -6.60 -3.68
C ASP A 98 8.89 -7.23 -4.05
N VAL A 99 8.00 -7.41 -3.05
CA VAL A 99 6.66 -7.95 -3.28
C VAL A 99 5.81 -6.99 -4.11
N SER A 100 5.88 -5.68 -3.83
CA SER A 100 5.17 -4.67 -4.62
C SER A 100 5.61 -4.66 -6.08
N SER A 101 6.92 -4.71 -6.34
CA SER A 101 7.49 -4.80 -7.68
C SER A 101 7.04 -6.06 -8.41
N LEU A 102 7.09 -7.22 -7.76
CA LEU A 102 6.66 -8.49 -8.35
C LEU A 102 5.19 -8.43 -8.77
N VAL A 103 4.32 -7.91 -7.89
CA VAL A 103 2.88 -7.80 -8.16
C VAL A 103 2.63 -6.81 -9.30
N PHE A 104 3.28 -5.65 -9.29
CA PHE A 104 3.15 -4.64 -10.34
C PHE A 104 3.53 -5.19 -11.72
N GLN A 105 4.69 -5.86 -11.81
CA GLN A 105 5.14 -6.51 -13.05
C GLN A 105 4.16 -7.57 -13.52
N THR A 106 3.68 -8.42 -12.61
CA THR A 106 2.73 -9.51 -12.92
C THR A 106 1.40 -8.96 -13.44
N VAL A 107 0.88 -7.87 -12.87
CA VAL A 107 -0.37 -7.25 -13.32
C VAL A 107 -0.19 -6.60 -14.69
N ASN A 108 0.93 -5.93 -14.93
CA ASN A 108 1.20 -5.26 -16.21
C ASN A 108 1.57 -6.23 -17.34
N SER A 109 2.08 -7.43 -17.04
CA SER A 109 2.39 -8.45 -18.04
C SER A 109 1.20 -9.31 -18.46
N GLN A 110 0.03 -9.16 -17.83
CA GLN A 110 -1.21 -9.90 -18.19
C GLN A 110 -2.00 -9.21 -19.33
N ILE A 111 -1.33 -8.36 -20.10
CA ILE A 111 -1.82 -7.64 -21.27
C ILE A 111 -1.15 -8.25 -22.50
#